data_AF-A0A9E5HPQ4-F1
#
_entry.id   AF-A0A9E5HPQ4-F1
#
_cell.length_a   1.000
_cell.length_b   1.000
_cell.length_c   1.000
_cell.angle_alpha   90.00
_cell.angle_beta   90.00
_cell.angle_gamma   90.00
#
_symmetry.space_group_name_H-M   'P 1'
#
loop_
_entity.id
_entity.type
_entity.pdbx_description
1 polymer ?
#
loop_
_entity_poly.entity_id
_entity_poly.type
_entity_poly.pdbx_seq_one_letter_code
_entity_poly.pdbx_strand_id
1 'polypeptide(L)'
;TVARATLGAMRPEIPHQPIYQMDRPSAAVRNVSYQTQAPENFGFAEAPAPSARIDDPVIEPAQDPQQTDHPLGAARGQVHENYIIAQTQDGIVIVDQHAAHERLVYERLKKQMAERGVAAQALLIPEIIELSAGDCTMLLELANEFSRFGLGIESFGNGAIAVRETPAILGEVNAKDLILDLLDEISDWGSSQLIQERIEAILSRMACHGSIRSGRRMRAEEMNALLREMEATPHSGQCNHGRPTYVELKLSDIERLFGRT
;
A
#
# COMPACT_ATOMS: atom_id res chain seq x y z
N THR A 1 -16.07 73.90 -95.51
CA THR A 1 -15.91 74.59 -94.22
C THR A 1 -16.28 73.63 -93.11
N VAL A 2 -15.39 73.49 -92.13
CA VAL A 2 -15.47 72.78 -90.82
C VAL A 2 -16.93 72.48 -90.40
N ALA A 3 -17.40 71.27 -90.10
CA ALA A 3 -16.86 70.32 -89.13
C ALA A 3 -17.36 68.89 -89.45
N ARG A 4 -16.44 67.98 -89.76
CA ARG A 4 -16.69 66.52 -89.79
C ARG A 4 -15.64 65.78 -88.94
N ALA A 5 -15.05 66.50 -87.99
CA ALA A 5 -14.07 66.04 -87.01
C ALA A 5 -14.63 66.00 -85.59
N THR A 6 -15.96 66.07 -85.45
CA THR A 6 -16.66 66.04 -84.15
C THR A 6 -17.68 64.93 -84.15
N LEU A 7 -17.46 63.97 -83.24
CA LEU A 7 -18.40 62.96 -82.74
C LEU A 7 -18.62 61.74 -83.64
N GLY A 8 -17.73 60.75 -83.49
CA GLY A 8 -17.93 59.43 -84.09
C GLY A 8 -16.89 58.38 -83.69
N ALA A 9 -16.36 58.43 -82.46
CA ALA A 9 -15.50 57.37 -81.92
C ALA A 9 -15.68 57.29 -80.39
N MET A 10 -16.83 56.77 -79.96
CA MET A 10 -17.06 56.32 -78.59
C MET A 10 -17.80 54.98 -78.67
N ARG A 11 -17.04 53.89 -78.68
CA ARG A 11 -17.55 52.58 -78.27
C ARG A 11 -17.32 52.49 -76.75
N PRO A 12 -18.34 52.17 -75.94
CA PRO A 12 -18.13 51.97 -74.52
C PRO A 12 -17.20 50.76 -74.32
N GLU A 13 -16.07 50.99 -73.66
CA GLU A 13 -15.27 49.90 -73.09
C GLU A 13 -16.15 49.14 -72.10
N ILE A 14 -16.22 47.82 -72.23
CA ILE A 14 -16.86 46.97 -71.22
C ILE A 14 -15.92 47.01 -70.00
N PRO A 15 -16.34 47.55 -68.85
CA PRO A 15 -15.48 47.62 -67.69
C PRO A 15 -15.21 46.20 -67.19
N HIS A 16 -13.97 45.74 -67.38
CA HIS A 16 -13.46 44.59 -66.65
C HIS A 16 -13.37 45.01 -65.19
N GLN A 17 -14.29 44.53 -64.34
CA GLN A 17 -14.12 44.69 -62.90
C GLN A 17 -12.82 43.96 -62.52
N PRO A 18 -11.87 44.61 -61.82
CA PRO A 18 -10.78 43.89 -61.22
C PRO A 18 -11.40 42.95 -60.19
N ILE A 19 -11.28 41.65 -60.41
CA ILE A 19 -11.63 40.65 -59.42
C ILE A 19 -10.60 40.82 -58.31
N TYR A 20 -10.96 41.53 -57.24
CA TYR A 20 -10.20 41.51 -55.99
C TYR A 20 -10.36 40.13 -55.37
N GLN A 21 -9.55 39.18 -55.82
CA GLN A 21 -9.39 37.91 -55.15
C GLN A 21 -8.50 38.19 -53.94
N MET A 22 -9.12 38.49 -52.80
CA MET A 22 -8.39 38.39 -51.54
C MET A 22 -7.95 36.94 -51.41
N ASP A 23 -6.64 36.71 -51.31
CA ASP A 23 -6.10 35.43 -50.86
C ASP A 23 -6.60 35.19 -49.45
N ARG A 24 -7.76 34.53 -49.36
CA ARG A 24 -8.31 34.08 -48.10
C ARG A 24 -7.53 32.81 -47.76
N PRO A 25 -6.78 32.79 -46.64
CA PRO A 25 -6.12 31.57 -46.22
C PRO A 25 -7.16 30.47 -46.12
N SER A 26 -6.82 29.30 -46.63
CA SER A 26 -7.71 28.14 -46.62
C SER A 26 -8.14 27.83 -45.19
N ALA A 27 -9.31 27.18 -45.04
CA ALA A 27 -9.80 26.77 -43.72
C ALA A 27 -8.76 25.95 -42.95
N ALA A 28 -7.96 25.15 -43.65
CA ALA A 28 -6.85 24.40 -43.08
C ALA A 28 -5.77 25.33 -42.47
N VAL A 29 -5.32 26.34 -43.22
CA VAL A 29 -4.29 27.28 -42.74
C VAL A 29 -4.81 28.12 -41.58
N ARG A 30 -6.09 28.53 -41.62
CA ARG A 30 -6.72 29.23 -40.49
C ARG A 30 -6.77 28.34 -39.25
N ASN A 31 -7.21 27.09 -39.38
CA ASN A 31 -7.26 26.15 -38.27
C ASN A 31 -5.87 25.90 -37.66
N VAL A 32 -4.84 25.73 -38.49
CA VAL A 32 -3.46 25.59 -38.02
C VAL A 32 -3.03 26.85 -37.26
N SER A 33 -3.25 28.05 -37.82
CA SER A 33 -2.88 29.30 -37.14
C SER A 33 -3.61 29.51 -35.81
N TYR A 34 -4.89 29.11 -35.73
CA TYR A 34 -5.66 29.15 -34.47
C TYR A 34 -5.14 28.13 -33.45
N GLN A 35 -4.69 26.95 -33.88
CA GLN A 35 -4.07 25.95 -33.00
C GLN A 35 -2.69 26.40 -32.51
N THR A 36 -1.89 27.06 -33.36
CA THR A 36 -0.55 27.55 -32.98
C THR A 36 -0.59 28.81 -32.12
N GLN A 37 -1.68 29.60 -32.20
CA GLN A 37 -1.90 30.79 -31.36
C GLN A 37 -2.82 30.52 -30.17
N ALA A 38 -3.36 29.31 -30.04
CA ALA A 38 -4.07 28.93 -28.83
C ALA A 38 -3.06 29.04 -27.67
N PRO A 39 -3.37 29.77 -26.58
CA PRO A 39 -2.52 29.75 -25.42
C PRO A 39 -2.36 28.28 -25.02
N GLU A 40 -1.12 27.80 -24.93
CA GLU A 40 -0.86 26.48 -24.39
C GLU A 40 -1.63 26.38 -23.07
N ASN A 41 -2.39 25.31 -22.91
CA ASN A 41 -3.18 25.08 -21.72
C ASN A 41 -2.27 25.29 -20.50
N PHE A 42 -2.41 26.41 -19.80
CA PHE A 42 -1.88 26.62 -18.45
C PHE A 42 -2.63 25.72 -17.44
N GLY A 43 -2.83 24.47 -17.80
CA GLY A 43 -3.33 23.42 -16.94
C GLY A 43 -2.15 22.58 -16.47
N PHE A 44 -2.22 22.11 -15.23
CA PHE A 44 -1.25 21.20 -14.60
C PHE A 44 -1.09 19.83 -15.31
N ALA A 45 -1.57 19.69 -16.55
CA ALA A 45 -1.61 18.46 -17.32
C ALA A 45 -0.28 18.10 -18.00
N GLU A 46 0.65 19.05 -18.16
CA GLU A 46 1.92 18.84 -18.89
C GLU A 46 3.18 18.91 -18.02
N ALA A 47 3.04 19.08 -16.70
CA ALA A 47 4.19 18.93 -15.80
C ALA A 47 4.60 17.45 -15.78
N PRO A 48 5.91 17.10 -15.80
CA PRO A 48 6.34 15.74 -15.54
C PRO A 48 5.76 15.32 -14.20
N ALA A 49 4.75 14.45 -14.24
CA ALA A 49 3.98 14.12 -13.06
C ALA A 49 4.95 13.47 -12.05
N PRO A 50 5.10 14.00 -10.83
CA PRO A 50 5.67 13.21 -9.75
C PRO A 50 4.84 11.92 -9.62
N SER A 51 5.40 10.90 -8.97
CA SER A 51 4.90 9.51 -8.90
C SER A 51 3.51 9.31 -8.25
N ALA A 52 2.61 10.29 -8.32
CA ALA A 52 1.20 10.15 -8.04
C ALA A 52 0.67 9.00 -8.89
N ARG A 53 0.65 7.80 -8.28
CA ARG A 53 -0.21 6.72 -8.70
C ARG A 53 -1.62 7.18 -8.43
N ILE A 54 -2.19 7.82 -9.43
CA ILE A 54 -3.62 7.80 -9.63
C ILE A 54 -3.84 6.38 -10.13
N ASP A 55 -4.46 5.53 -9.32
CA ASP A 55 -5.03 4.31 -9.88
C ASP A 55 -5.89 4.76 -11.06
N ASP A 56 -5.57 4.29 -12.27
CA ASP A 56 -6.43 4.55 -13.43
C ASP A 56 -7.86 4.29 -12.97
N PRO A 57 -8.83 5.18 -13.26
CA PRO A 57 -10.22 4.85 -13.03
C PRO A 57 -10.50 3.69 -13.98
N VAL A 58 -10.25 2.47 -13.52
CA VAL A 58 -10.99 1.32 -14.00
C VAL A 58 -12.42 1.82 -13.87
N ILE A 59 -13.10 1.91 -14.99
CA ILE A 59 -14.55 2.13 -15.03
C ILE A 59 -15.14 0.82 -14.48
N GLU A 60 -14.88 0.54 -13.20
CA GLU A 60 -15.71 -0.31 -12.39
C GLU A 60 -17.00 0.50 -12.20
N PRO A 61 -18.17 -0.15 -12.33
CA PRO A 61 -19.42 0.52 -12.01
C PRO A 61 -19.26 1.12 -10.61
N ALA A 62 -19.52 2.42 -10.50
CA ALA A 62 -19.33 3.28 -9.32
C ALA A 62 -19.06 2.49 -8.04
N GLN A 63 -17.86 2.68 -7.45
CA GLN A 63 -17.53 2.16 -6.11
C GLN A 63 -18.78 2.28 -5.23
N ASP A 64 -19.27 1.14 -4.76
CA ASP A 64 -20.51 1.08 -3.98
C ASP A 64 -20.42 2.15 -2.87
N PRO A 65 -21.35 3.11 -2.77
CA PRO A 65 -21.33 4.13 -1.72
C PRO A 65 -21.18 3.56 -0.30
N GLN A 66 -21.45 2.25 -0.12
CA GLN A 66 -21.21 1.52 1.12
C GLN A 66 -19.73 1.29 1.48
N GLN A 67 -18.76 1.47 0.57
CA GLN A 67 -17.33 1.22 0.88
C GLN A 67 -16.72 2.22 1.87
N THR A 68 -17.25 3.44 1.97
CA THR A 68 -16.82 4.43 2.97
C THR A 68 -17.60 4.33 4.29
N ASP A 69 -18.63 3.48 4.37
CA ASP A 69 -19.49 3.30 5.54
C ASP A 69 -18.86 2.41 6.64
N HIS A 70 -17.56 2.15 6.51
CA HIS A 70 -16.78 1.36 7.45
C HIS A 70 -15.94 2.25 8.38
N PRO A 71 -15.66 1.83 9.63
CA PRO A 71 -14.91 2.64 10.60
C PRO A 71 -13.54 3.16 10.11
N LEU A 72 -12.78 2.35 9.38
CA LEU A 72 -11.49 2.75 8.79
C LEU A 72 -11.61 3.21 7.33
N GLY A 73 -12.84 3.28 6.80
CA GLY A 73 -13.13 3.83 5.48
C GLY A 73 -12.62 2.97 4.32
N ALA A 74 -12.27 3.63 3.21
CA ALA A 74 -11.77 3.00 1.99
C ALA A 74 -10.33 3.47 1.68
N ALA A 75 -9.44 2.53 1.39
CA ALA A 75 -8.05 2.83 1.03
C ALA A 75 -8.01 3.69 -0.26
N ARG A 76 -7.23 4.78 -0.21
CA ARG A 76 -7.00 5.71 -1.33
C ARG A 76 -5.59 5.64 -1.89
N GLY A 77 -4.64 5.13 -1.12
CA GLY A 77 -3.29 4.92 -1.62
C GLY A 77 -2.30 4.51 -0.53
N GLN A 78 -1.12 4.14 -0.99
CA GLN A 78 0.01 3.79 -0.14
C GLN A 78 1.10 4.87 -0.25
N VAL A 79 1.61 5.32 0.89
CA VAL A 79 2.65 6.35 0.98
C VAL A 79 3.91 5.77 1.60
N HIS A 80 5.05 6.02 0.96
CA HIS A 80 6.37 5.49 1.36
C HIS A 80 6.42 3.97 1.57
N GLU A 81 5.57 3.23 0.86
CA GLU A 81 5.46 1.77 0.95
C GLU A 81 5.27 1.23 2.39
N ASN A 82 4.80 2.09 3.31
CA ASN A 82 4.71 1.83 4.75
C ASN A 82 3.38 2.30 5.35
N TYR A 83 2.77 3.33 4.78
CA TYR A 83 1.53 3.90 5.28
C TYR A 83 0.40 3.71 4.28
N ILE A 84 -0.77 3.32 4.79
CA ILE A 84 -2.01 3.32 4.01
C ILE A 84 -2.80 4.58 4.37
N ILE A 85 -3.22 5.32 3.37
CA ILE A 85 -4.14 6.45 3.53
C ILE A 85 -5.53 5.95 3.14
N ALA A 86 -6.47 6.05 4.07
CA ALA A 86 -7.87 5.69 3.86
C ALA A 86 -8.77 6.91 4.08
N GLN A 87 -9.85 6.98 3.32
CA GLN A 87 -10.87 8.01 3.44
C GLN A 87 -12.08 7.45 4.19
N THR A 88 -12.44 8.09 5.31
CA THR A 88 -13.69 7.83 6.03
C THR A 88 -14.78 8.81 5.58
N GLN A 89 -15.98 8.73 6.15
CA GLN A 89 -17.06 9.68 5.85
C GLN A 89 -16.72 11.12 6.26
N ASP A 90 -15.93 11.28 7.31
CA ASP A 90 -15.73 12.54 8.02
C ASP A 90 -14.26 12.93 8.17
N GLY A 91 -13.34 12.27 7.45
CA GLY A 91 -11.91 12.55 7.53
C GLY A 91 -11.02 11.57 6.77
N ILE A 92 -9.79 11.47 7.23
CA ILE A 92 -8.79 10.51 6.74
C ILE A 92 -8.22 9.70 7.90
N VAL A 93 -7.87 8.45 7.61
CA VAL A 93 -7.13 7.57 8.51
C VAL A 93 -5.79 7.24 7.88
N ILE A 94 -4.72 7.35 8.68
CA ILE A 94 -3.36 7.00 8.30
C ILE A 94 -2.98 5.75 9.09
N VAL A 95 -2.76 4.64 8.41
CA VAL A 95 -2.44 3.35 9.02
C VAL A 95 -0.97 3.01 8.79
N ASP A 96 -0.26 2.65 9.85
CA ASP A 96 1.04 1.98 9.77
C ASP A 96 0.80 0.51 9.38
N GLN A 97 1.09 0.17 8.13
CA GLN A 97 0.77 -1.16 7.60
C GLN A 97 1.54 -2.27 8.33
N HIS A 98 2.76 -1.99 8.78
CA HIS A 98 3.65 -2.99 9.36
C HIS A 98 3.19 -3.28 10.78
N ALA A 99 3.01 -2.24 11.59
CA ALA A 99 2.49 -2.36 12.95
C ALA A 99 1.08 -2.98 12.97
N ALA A 100 0.22 -2.59 12.03
CA ALA A 100 -1.10 -3.19 11.88
C ALA A 100 -1.01 -4.69 11.57
N HIS A 101 -0.20 -5.09 10.58
CA HIS A 101 -0.11 -6.50 10.20
C HIS A 101 0.53 -7.36 11.30
N GLU A 102 1.56 -6.88 11.98
CA GLU A 102 2.13 -7.56 13.15
C GLU A 102 1.07 -7.80 14.24
N ARG A 103 0.25 -6.79 14.50
CA ARG A 103 -0.82 -6.90 15.50
C ARG A 103 -1.87 -7.93 15.09
N LEU A 104 -2.30 -7.92 13.83
CA LEU A 104 -3.24 -8.89 13.30
C LEU A 104 -2.72 -10.33 13.40
N VAL A 105 -1.46 -10.55 13.02
CA VAL A 105 -0.82 -11.88 13.12
C VAL A 105 -0.72 -12.32 14.59
N TYR A 106 -0.31 -11.43 15.49
CA TYR A 106 -0.24 -11.71 16.92
C TYR A 106 -1.60 -12.14 17.50
N GLU A 107 -2.67 -11.40 17.24
CA GLU A 107 -4.00 -11.71 17.78
C GLU A 107 -4.54 -13.04 17.22
N ARG A 108 -4.26 -13.34 15.95
CA ARG A 108 -4.62 -14.64 15.37
C ARG A 108 -3.82 -15.79 15.99
N LEU A 109 -2.52 -15.61 16.20
CA LEU A 109 -1.67 -16.60 16.88
C LEU A 109 -2.17 -16.85 18.31
N LYS A 110 -2.46 -15.78 19.06
CA LYS A 110 -3.02 -15.85 20.42
C LYS A 110 -4.33 -16.62 20.44
N LYS A 111 -5.22 -16.34 19.50
CA LYS A 111 -6.49 -17.05 19.35
C LYS A 111 -6.29 -18.54 19.04
N GLN A 112 -5.45 -18.89 18.07
CA GLN A 112 -5.16 -20.29 17.73
C GLN A 112 -4.56 -21.05 18.90
N MET A 113 -3.61 -20.43 19.61
CA MET A 113 -2.97 -20.99 20.79
C MET A 113 -3.98 -21.30 21.90
N ALA A 114 -4.92 -20.39 22.16
CA ALA A 114 -5.95 -20.58 23.18
C ALA A 114 -6.97 -21.68 22.83
N GLU A 115 -7.22 -21.92 21.54
CA GLU A 115 -8.21 -22.90 21.08
C GLU A 115 -7.63 -24.33 21.02
N ARG A 116 -6.55 -24.54 20.25
CA ARG A 116 -6.05 -25.88 19.91
C ARG A 116 -4.55 -25.97 19.60
N GLY A 117 -3.80 -24.88 19.80
CA GLY A 117 -2.43 -24.74 19.32
C GLY A 117 -2.39 -24.14 17.91
N VAL A 118 -1.23 -23.60 17.54
CA VAL A 118 -0.99 -22.97 16.25
C VAL A 118 -0.72 -24.04 15.20
N ALA A 119 -1.37 -23.91 14.03
CA ALA A 119 -1.19 -24.86 12.94
C ALA A 119 0.25 -24.80 12.40
N ALA A 120 0.86 -25.96 12.18
CA ALA A 120 2.20 -26.09 11.64
C ALA A 120 2.17 -26.32 10.12
N GLN A 121 3.17 -25.80 9.42
CA GLN A 121 3.47 -26.06 8.01
C GLN A 121 4.79 -26.80 7.94
N ALA A 122 4.78 -28.03 7.44
CA ALA A 122 6.00 -28.79 7.21
C ALA A 122 6.82 -28.18 6.06
N LEU A 123 8.13 -28.07 6.27
CA LEU A 123 9.10 -27.67 5.27
C LEU A 123 9.39 -28.85 4.32
N LEU A 124 9.51 -28.56 3.03
CA LEU A 124 9.90 -29.57 2.03
C LEU A 124 11.30 -30.12 2.29
N ILE A 125 12.19 -29.25 2.76
CA ILE A 125 13.56 -29.56 3.12
C ILE A 125 13.77 -28.98 4.52
N PRO A 126 14.11 -29.81 5.53
CA PRO A 126 14.44 -29.30 6.85
C PRO A 126 15.59 -28.29 6.80
N GLU A 127 15.47 -27.19 7.54
CA GLU A 127 16.51 -26.18 7.63
C GLU A 127 17.44 -26.51 8.81
N ILE A 128 18.74 -26.69 8.53
CA ILE A 128 19.74 -26.99 9.55
C ILE A 128 20.36 -25.69 10.05
N ILE A 129 20.28 -25.45 11.36
CA ILE A 129 20.78 -24.23 11.99
C ILE A 129 21.87 -24.62 12.98
N GLU A 130 23.09 -24.19 12.70
CA GLU A 130 24.25 -24.36 13.60
C GLU A 130 24.18 -23.35 14.74
N LEU A 131 24.32 -23.84 15.98
CA LEU A 131 24.22 -23.08 17.22
C LEU A 131 25.23 -23.61 18.25
N SER A 132 25.40 -22.93 19.38
CA SER A 132 26.19 -23.49 20.47
C SER A 132 25.48 -24.71 21.08
N ALA A 133 26.24 -25.62 21.69
CA ALA A 133 25.66 -26.80 22.35
C ALA A 133 24.69 -26.41 23.50
N GLY A 134 24.95 -25.27 24.16
CA GLY A 134 24.07 -24.72 25.19
C GLY A 134 22.72 -24.28 24.60
N ASP A 135 22.76 -23.53 23.51
CA ASP A 135 21.55 -23.03 22.84
C ASP A 135 20.72 -24.16 22.25
N CYS A 136 21.38 -25.16 21.66
CA CYS A 136 20.70 -26.38 21.20
C CYS A 136 19.96 -27.06 22.35
N THR A 137 20.60 -27.20 23.51
CA THR A 137 19.98 -27.83 24.69
C THR A 137 18.77 -27.03 25.16
N MET A 138 18.92 -25.70 25.29
CA MET A 138 17.84 -24.81 25.71
C MET A 138 16.61 -24.89 24.79
N LEU A 139 16.82 -24.86 23.47
CA LEU A 139 15.72 -24.97 22.51
C LEU A 139 15.07 -26.35 22.55
N LEU A 140 15.88 -27.42 22.62
CA LEU A 140 15.37 -28.79 22.62
C LEU A 140 14.60 -29.14 23.90
N GLU A 141 14.93 -28.54 25.04
CA GLU A 141 14.14 -28.65 26.28
C GLU A 141 12.71 -28.11 26.10
N LEU A 142 12.53 -27.13 25.21
CA LEU A 142 11.24 -26.50 24.90
C LEU A 142 10.61 -27.02 23.60
N ALA A 143 11.18 -28.03 22.94
CA ALA A 143 10.71 -28.53 21.65
C ALA A 143 9.22 -28.95 21.66
N ASN A 144 8.77 -29.58 22.76
CA ASN A 144 7.36 -29.94 22.92
C ASN A 144 6.45 -28.71 23.03
N GLU A 145 6.88 -27.65 23.71
CA GLU A 145 6.12 -26.41 23.77
C GLU A 145 6.11 -25.74 22.40
N PHE A 146 7.25 -25.63 21.71
CA PHE A 146 7.36 -25.11 20.35
C PHE A 146 6.45 -25.81 19.35
N SER A 147 6.24 -27.11 19.48
CA SER A 147 5.28 -27.84 18.64
C SER A 147 3.85 -27.29 18.75
N ARG A 148 3.46 -26.79 19.93
CA ARG A 148 2.14 -26.13 20.15
C ARG A 148 2.08 -24.75 19.51
N PHE A 149 3.22 -24.11 19.30
CA PHE A 149 3.36 -22.89 18.52
C PHE A 149 3.46 -23.15 17.01
N GLY A 150 3.38 -24.42 16.57
CA GLY A 150 3.53 -24.81 15.18
C GLY A 150 4.98 -24.82 14.70
N LEU A 151 5.95 -24.81 15.62
CA LEU A 151 7.39 -24.83 15.35
C LEU A 151 7.97 -26.20 15.72
N GLY A 152 8.31 -26.99 14.71
CA GLY A 152 8.86 -28.34 14.88
C GLY A 152 10.37 -28.32 14.78
N ILE A 153 11.05 -28.59 15.90
CA ILE A 153 12.52 -28.66 15.96
C ILE A 153 13.00 -30.03 16.49
N GLU A 154 14.14 -30.49 15.98
CA GLU A 154 14.80 -31.71 16.45
C GLU A 154 16.33 -31.53 16.50
N SER A 155 17.00 -32.41 17.25
CA SER A 155 18.46 -32.41 17.32
C SER A 155 19.09 -32.83 15.99
N PHE A 156 20.13 -32.13 15.56
CA PHE A 156 20.96 -32.49 14.42
C PHE A 156 22.44 -32.49 14.81
N GLY A 157 22.88 -33.58 15.45
CA GLY A 157 24.24 -33.69 15.98
C GLY A 157 24.47 -32.80 17.22
N ASN A 158 25.73 -32.50 17.52
CA ASN A 158 26.12 -31.87 18.79
C ASN A 158 26.17 -30.33 18.78
N GLY A 159 25.79 -29.69 17.67
CA GLY A 159 25.91 -28.24 17.50
C GLY A 159 24.96 -27.68 16.46
N ALA A 160 23.85 -28.37 16.19
CA ALA A 160 22.81 -27.88 15.31
C ALA A 160 21.45 -28.47 15.67
N ILE A 161 20.42 -27.76 15.24
CA ILE A 161 19.04 -28.25 15.24
C ILE A 161 18.53 -28.30 13.79
N ALA A 162 17.58 -29.18 13.52
CA ALA A 162 16.82 -29.18 12.28
C ALA A 162 15.43 -28.63 12.54
N VAL A 163 15.04 -27.59 11.80
CA VAL A 163 13.67 -27.09 11.76
C VAL A 163 12.92 -27.87 10.68
N ARG A 164 11.85 -28.54 11.06
CA ARG A 164 10.99 -29.31 10.15
C ARG A 164 9.67 -28.65 9.86
N GLU A 165 9.18 -27.85 10.79
CA GLU A 165 7.86 -27.23 10.69
C GLU A 165 7.94 -25.79 11.19
N THR A 166 7.22 -24.89 10.53
CA THR A 166 7.06 -23.49 10.95
C THR A 166 5.58 -23.14 11.10
N PRO A 167 5.22 -22.11 11.88
CA PRO A 167 3.82 -21.76 12.08
C PRO A 167 3.17 -21.36 10.74
N ALA A 168 2.14 -22.10 10.32
CA ALA A 168 1.55 -21.99 8.98
C ALA A 168 0.99 -20.58 8.69
N ILE A 169 0.55 -19.89 9.74
CA ILE A 169 0.00 -18.54 9.65
C ILE A 169 1.02 -17.48 9.25
N LEU A 170 2.31 -17.73 9.49
CA LEU A 170 3.38 -16.80 9.11
C LEU A 170 3.75 -16.91 7.63
N GLY A 171 3.32 -17.98 6.95
CA GLY A 171 3.66 -18.22 5.55
C GLY A 171 5.15 -18.49 5.36
N GLU A 172 5.78 -17.82 4.39
CA GLU A 172 7.21 -17.93 4.14
C GLU A 172 8.02 -17.14 5.19
N VAL A 173 8.73 -17.87 6.05
CA VAL A 173 9.58 -17.31 7.09
C VAL A 173 11.03 -17.77 6.93
N ASN A 174 11.97 -16.93 7.36
CA ASN A 174 13.35 -17.35 7.57
C ASN A 174 13.42 -18.09 8.92
N ALA A 175 13.54 -19.42 8.89
CA ALA A 175 13.51 -20.22 10.11
C ALA A 175 14.73 -19.94 11.00
N LYS A 176 15.90 -19.68 10.41
CA LYS A 176 17.10 -19.28 11.15
C LYS A 176 16.88 -18.01 11.96
N ASP A 177 16.39 -16.94 11.34
CA ASP A 177 16.17 -15.66 12.04
C ASP A 177 15.12 -15.83 13.15
N LEU A 178 14.05 -16.59 12.88
CA LEU A 178 13.03 -16.90 13.89
C LEU A 178 13.62 -17.64 15.10
N ILE A 179 14.48 -18.64 14.87
CA ILE A 179 15.11 -19.40 15.95
C ILE A 179 16.04 -18.52 16.78
N LEU A 180 16.83 -17.66 16.13
CA LEU A 180 17.74 -16.75 16.83
C LEU A 180 16.97 -15.73 17.69
N ASP A 181 15.91 -15.12 17.15
CA ASP A 181 15.10 -14.17 17.90
C ASP A 181 14.34 -14.85 19.07
N LEU A 182 13.91 -16.10 18.91
CA LEU A 182 13.32 -16.89 19.99
C LEU A 182 14.35 -17.25 21.07
N LEU A 183 15.57 -17.62 20.66
CA LEU A 183 16.64 -17.93 21.58
C LEU A 183 17.01 -16.71 22.43
N ASP A 184 17.13 -15.54 21.81
CA ASP A 184 17.39 -14.28 22.52
C ASP A 184 16.28 -14.02 23.56
N GLU A 185 15.01 -14.15 23.17
CA GLU A 185 13.87 -13.97 24.07
C GLU A 185 13.88 -14.96 25.26
N ILE A 186 14.24 -16.23 25.03
CA ILE A 186 14.28 -17.26 26.08
C ILE A 186 15.49 -17.05 27.00
N SER A 187 16.61 -16.58 26.46
CA SER A 187 17.81 -16.28 27.25
C SER A 187 17.58 -15.14 28.25
N ASP A 188 16.66 -14.23 27.94
CA ASP A 188 16.24 -13.13 28.79
C ASP A 188 15.19 -13.53 29.85
N TRP A 189 14.72 -14.78 29.87
CA TRP A 189 13.76 -15.25 30.86
C TRP A 189 14.37 -15.28 32.25
N GLY A 190 14.04 -14.26 33.05
CA GLY A 190 14.30 -14.26 34.48
C GLY A 190 13.54 -15.39 35.21
N SER A 191 14.03 -15.75 36.39
CA SER A 191 13.43 -16.79 37.25
C SER A 191 12.03 -16.44 37.77
N SER A 192 11.58 -15.18 37.65
CA SER A 192 10.36 -14.66 38.27
C SER A 192 9.22 -14.32 37.30
N GLN A 193 9.36 -14.57 35.99
CA GLN A 193 8.30 -14.28 35.02
C GLN A 193 7.14 -15.28 35.11
N LEU A 194 5.92 -14.79 34.93
CA LEU A 194 4.75 -15.65 34.85
C LEU A 194 4.76 -16.43 33.54
N ILE A 195 4.28 -17.68 33.56
CA ILE A 195 4.20 -18.54 32.36
C ILE A 195 3.43 -17.86 31.23
N GLN A 196 2.35 -17.14 31.57
CA GLN A 196 1.54 -16.42 30.59
C GLN A 196 2.33 -15.32 29.87
N GLU A 197 3.19 -14.59 30.58
CA GLU A 197 4.01 -13.51 30.01
C GLU A 197 5.03 -14.08 29.01
N ARG A 198 5.61 -15.25 29.32
CA ARG A 198 6.54 -15.96 28.42
C ARG A 198 5.87 -16.41 27.13
N ILE A 199 4.64 -16.93 27.23
CA ILE A 199 3.85 -17.31 26.06
C ILE A 199 3.57 -16.08 25.20
N GLU A 200 3.11 -14.98 25.81
CA GLU A 200 2.81 -13.74 25.07
C GLU A 200 4.06 -13.15 24.41
N ALA A 201 5.23 -13.24 25.05
CA ALA A 201 6.49 -12.81 24.48
C ALA A 201 6.90 -13.63 23.25
N ILE A 202 6.83 -14.97 23.33
CA ILE A 202 7.09 -15.87 22.18
C ILE A 202 6.16 -15.54 21.01
N LEU A 203 4.85 -15.39 21.28
CA LEU A 203 3.87 -15.07 20.25
C LEU A 203 4.17 -13.71 19.60
N SER A 204 4.60 -12.72 20.38
CA SER A 204 5.00 -11.42 19.86
C SER A 204 6.21 -11.53 18.94
N ARG A 205 7.24 -12.29 19.31
CA ARG A 205 8.41 -12.54 18.46
C ARG A 205 8.03 -13.23 17.16
N MET A 206 7.25 -14.30 17.23
CA MET A 206 6.78 -15.03 16.04
C MET A 206 6.00 -14.13 15.08
N ALA A 207 5.14 -13.25 15.60
CA ALA A 207 4.32 -12.36 14.78
C ALA A 207 5.14 -11.39 13.92
N CYS A 208 6.32 -10.96 14.40
CA CYS A 208 7.23 -10.10 13.63
C CYS A 208 7.76 -10.79 12.37
N HIS A 209 7.94 -12.11 12.37
CA HIS A 209 8.47 -12.84 11.21
C HIS A 209 7.44 -13.10 10.10
N GLY A 210 6.13 -13.12 10.43
CA GLY A 210 5.06 -13.28 9.45
C GLY A 210 4.50 -11.96 8.92
N SER A 211 5.06 -10.82 9.34
CA SER A 211 4.49 -9.52 9.02
C SER A 211 4.83 -9.06 7.60
N ILE A 212 4.07 -8.08 7.09
CA ILE A 212 4.31 -7.52 5.76
C ILE A 212 5.61 -6.74 5.91
N ARG A 213 6.62 -7.14 5.14
CA ARG A 213 7.91 -6.47 5.14
C ARG A 213 7.71 -5.00 4.79
N SER A 214 8.34 -4.13 5.58
CA SER A 214 8.47 -2.71 5.26
C SER A 214 8.96 -2.55 3.81
N GLY A 215 8.37 -1.63 3.05
CA GLY A 215 8.72 -1.40 1.65
C GLY A 215 7.98 -2.26 0.62
N ARG A 216 7.09 -3.18 1.01
CA ARG A 216 6.25 -3.92 0.05
C ARG A 216 5.13 -3.02 -0.48
N ARG A 217 4.98 -3.00 -1.81
CA ARG A 217 3.82 -2.36 -2.46
C ARG A 217 2.58 -3.23 -2.35
N MET A 218 1.45 -2.62 -1.98
CA MET A 218 0.16 -3.28 -1.85
C MET A 218 -0.81 -2.84 -2.97
N ARG A 219 -1.65 -3.77 -3.41
CA ARG A 219 -2.81 -3.47 -4.28
C ARG A 219 -3.95 -2.87 -3.45
N ALA A 220 -4.87 -2.18 -4.10
CA ALA A 220 -6.06 -1.60 -3.45
C ALA A 220 -6.89 -2.65 -2.68
N GLU A 221 -7.06 -3.84 -3.25
CA GLU A 221 -7.75 -4.96 -2.61
C GLU A 221 -7.03 -5.42 -1.32
N GLU A 222 -5.70 -5.53 -1.35
CA GLU A 222 -4.90 -5.93 -0.19
C GLU A 222 -4.97 -4.88 0.93
N MET A 223 -4.95 -3.59 0.57
CA MET A 223 -5.09 -2.50 1.53
C MET A 223 -6.47 -2.54 2.21
N ASN A 224 -7.54 -2.64 1.42
CA ASN A 224 -8.90 -2.69 1.98
C ASN A 224 -9.11 -3.97 2.81
N ALA A 225 -8.56 -5.11 2.40
CA ALA A 225 -8.62 -6.34 3.18
C ALA A 225 -7.96 -6.18 4.55
N LEU A 226 -6.79 -5.53 4.61
CA LEU A 226 -6.12 -5.21 5.87
C LEU A 226 -6.98 -4.31 6.76
N LEU A 227 -7.61 -3.27 6.20
CA LEU A 227 -8.52 -2.38 6.96
C LEU A 227 -9.71 -3.15 7.54
N ARG A 228 -10.38 -3.98 6.73
CA ARG A 228 -11.50 -4.83 7.18
C ARG A 228 -11.08 -5.80 8.28
N GLU A 229 -9.86 -6.31 8.20
CA GLU A 229 -9.33 -7.19 9.21
C GLU A 229 -9.02 -6.46 10.53
N MET A 230 -8.45 -5.27 10.46
CA MET A 230 -8.23 -4.41 11.63
C MET A 230 -9.54 -4.12 12.35
N GLU A 231 -10.62 -3.85 11.63
CA GLU A 231 -11.95 -3.60 12.21
C GLU A 231 -12.52 -4.84 12.93
N ALA A 232 -12.27 -6.04 12.38
CA ALA A 232 -12.73 -7.28 12.97
C ALA A 232 -11.85 -7.76 14.15
N THR A 233 -10.64 -7.24 14.28
CA THR A 233 -9.65 -7.72 15.24
C THR A 233 -9.64 -6.84 16.50
N PRO A 234 -9.83 -7.42 17.70
CA PRO A 234 -9.76 -6.67 18.93
C PRO A 234 -8.36 -6.09 19.16
N HIS A 235 -8.27 -4.92 19.80
CA HIS A 235 -7.00 -4.26 20.14
C HIS A 235 -6.09 -3.94 18.93
N SER A 236 -6.64 -3.94 17.72
CA SER A 236 -5.91 -3.63 16.49
C SER A 236 -5.37 -2.20 16.45
N GLY A 237 -5.96 -1.27 17.22
CA GLY A 237 -5.55 0.14 17.29
C GLY A 237 -4.23 0.43 18.01
N GLN A 238 -3.62 -0.57 18.65
CA GLN A 238 -2.35 -0.42 19.37
C GLN A 238 -1.42 -1.59 19.02
N CYS A 239 -0.16 -1.30 18.69
CA CYS A 239 0.84 -2.31 18.40
C CYS A 239 1.32 -2.99 19.67
N ASN A 240 2.12 -4.06 19.53
CA ASN A 240 2.65 -4.83 20.66
C ASN A 240 3.53 -3.99 21.62
N HIS A 241 4.05 -2.85 21.16
CA HIS A 241 4.86 -1.91 21.95
C HIS A 241 4.08 -0.69 22.49
N GLY A 242 2.75 -0.70 22.34
CA GLY A 242 1.90 0.36 22.88
C GLY A 242 1.70 1.59 21.98
N ARG A 243 2.30 1.63 20.78
CA ARG A 243 2.11 2.73 19.81
C ARG A 243 0.81 2.56 19.03
N PRO A 244 0.15 3.64 18.59
CA PRO A 244 -1.04 3.51 17.76
C PRO A 244 -0.67 2.88 16.40
N THR A 245 -1.53 1.99 15.89
CA THR A 245 -1.38 1.41 14.54
C THR A 245 -2.02 2.28 13.47
N TYR A 246 -2.95 3.16 13.86
CA TYR A 246 -3.55 4.15 12.98
C TYR A 246 -3.80 5.47 13.71
N VAL A 247 -3.86 6.55 12.94
CA VAL A 247 -4.22 7.89 13.42
C VAL A 247 -5.36 8.42 12.55
N GLU A 248 -6.34 9.03 13.18
CA GLU A 248 -7.48 9.64 12.52
C GLU A 248 -7.35 11.17 12.51
N LEU A 249 -7.67 11.78 11.37
CA LEU A 249 -7.71 13.23 11.18
C LEU A 249 -9.09 13.61 10.64
N LYS A 250 -9.89 14.29 11.45
CA LYS A 250 -11.21 14.77 11.04
C LYS A 250 -11.10 15.86 9.98
N LEU A 251 -12.09 15.95 9.10
CA LEU A 251 -12.13 16.93 8.02
C LEU A 251 -12.01 18.37 8.57
N SER A 252 -12.69 18.67 9.68
CA SER A 252 -12.59 19.96 10.36
C SER A 252 -11.17 20.30 10.85
N ASP A 253 -10.41 19.31 11.30
CA ASP A 253 -9.02 19.52 11.72
C ASP A 253 -8.12 19.81 10.51
N ILE A 254 -8.35 19.11 9.40
CA ILE A 254 -7.64 19.36 8.14
C ILE A 254 -7.95 20.78 7.65
N GLU A 255 -9.22 21.18 7.62
CA GLU A 255 -9.64 22.53 7.22
C GLU A 255 -8.96 23.63 8.06
N ARG A 256 -8.86 23.40 9.38
CA ARG A 256 -8.18 24.31 10.30
C ARG A 256 -6.70 24.49 9.99
N LEU A 257 -6.00 23.44 9.51
CA LEU A 257 -4.59 23.55 9.08
C LEU A 257 -4.41 24.51 7.90
N PHE A 258 -5.46 24.72 7.10
CA PHE A 258 -5.48 25.68 5.99
C PHE A 258 -6.11 27.03 6.36
N GLY A 259 -6.36 27.28 7.65
CA GLY A 259 -7.01 28.50 8.13
C GLY A 259 -8.48 28.63 7.72
N ARG A 260 -9.14 27.52 7.39
CA ARG A 260 -10.59 27.44 7.15
C ARG A 260 -11.29 27.03 8.45
N THR A 261 -12.48 27.57 8.70
CA THR A 261 -13.33 27.29 9.86
C THR A 261 -14.66 26.72 9.44
#